data_AF-B7PCI7-F1
#
_entry.id   AF-B7PCI7-F1
#
_cell.length_a   1.000
_cell.length_b   1.000
_cell.length_c   1.000
_cell.angle_alpha   90.00
_cell.angle_beta   90.00
_cell.angle_gamma   90.00
#
_symmetry.space_group_name_H-M   'P 1'
#
loop_
_entity.id
_entity.type
_entity.pdbx_description
1 polymer ?
#
loop_
_entity_poly.entity_id
_entity_poly.type
_entity_poly.pdbx_seq_one_letter_code
_entity_poly.pdbx_strand_id
1 'polypeptide(L)'
;VANHGSPFAWWYGQLMSYILRLQTTALKKISDFKTSSGYKHPIVGVHIRRTDKHTEAAFHDVQEYMVQVEDYYAELSLTRRVEKKRVFVATDEPRVVDEIRTK
;
A
#
# COMPACT_ATOMS: atom_id res chain seq x y z
N VAL A 1 -13.41 8.26 25.22
CA VAL A 1 -13.74 7.79 23.84
C VAL A 1 -12.89 8.51 22.76
N ALA A 2 -11.77 9.15 23.12
CA ALA A 2 -11.05 10.09 22.22
C ALA A 2 -9.72 9.55 21.64
N ASN A 3 -9.53 8.24 21.50
CA ASN A 3 -8.23 7.66 21.13
C ASN A 3 -8.03 7.45 19.61
N HIS A 4 -9.02 7.77 18.76
CA HIS A 4 -8.92 7.52 17.32
C HIS A 4 -9.64 8.62 16.51
N GLY A 5 -8.98 9.14 15.47
CA GLY A 5 -9.51 10.21 14.61
C GLY A 5 -10.73 9.81 13.76
N SER A 6 -10.98 8.51 13.60
CA SER A 6 -12.20 7.98 12.98
C SER A 6 -12.72 6.76 13.74
N PRO A 7 -13.66 6.93 14.68
CA PRO A 7 -14.19 5.83 15.50
C PRO A 7 -14.89 4.73 14.69
N PHE A 8 -15.57 5.08 13.59
CA PHE A 8 -16.26 4.10 12.74
C PHE A 8 -15.29 3.17 12.01
N ALA A 9 -14.22 3.72 11.42
CA ALA A 9 -13.20 2.91 10.77
C ALA A 9 -12.51 1.97 11.77
N TRP A 10 -12.24 2.47 12.99
CA TRP A 10 -11.67 1.66 14.06
C TRP A 10 -12.59 0.49 14.46
N TRP A 11 -13.89 0.76 14.62
CA TRP A 11 -14.88 -0.28 14.97
C TRP A 11 -14.98 -1.35 13.88
N TYR A 12 -15.06 -0.96 12.61
CA TYR A 12 -15.06 -1.92 11.49
C TYR A 12 -13.76 -2.74 11.44
N GLY A 13 -12.63 -2.12 11.76
CA GLY A 13 -11.34 -2.77 11.89
C GLY A 13 -11.34 -3.93 12.90
N GLN A 14 -12.09 -3.82 14.01
CA GLN A 14 -12.22 -4.91 14.98
C GLN A 14 -12.87 -6.15 14.36
N LEU A 15 -13.95 -5.96 13.58
CA LEU A 15 -14.64 -7.03 12.88
C LEU A 15 -13.74 -7.67 11.81
N MET A 16 -13.09 -6.84 11.00
CA MET A 16 -12.16 -7.32 9.97
C MET A 16 -10.99 -8.10 10.56
N SER A 17 -10.41 -7.63 11.66
CA SER A 17 -9.30 -8.33 12.33
C SER A 17 -9.71 -9.71 12.84
N TYR A 18 -10.96 -9.88 13.27
CA TYR A 18 -11.47 -11.17 13.73
C TYR A 18 -11.74 -12.14 12.57
N ILE A 19 -12.34 -11.63 11.49
CA ILE A 19 -12.67 -12.39 10.28
C ILE A 19 -11.40 -12.85 9.56
N LEU A 20 -10.41 -11.97 9.43
CA LEU A 20 -9.17 -12.21 8.69
C LEU A 20 -8.08 -12.92 9.52
N ARG A 21 -8.45 -13.73 10.52
CA ARG A 21 -7.49 -14.55 11.26
C ARG A 21 -6.97 -15.67 10.37
N LEU A 22 -5.82 -15.42 9.76
CA LEU A 22 -5.19 -16.33 8.82
C LEU A 22 -4.66 -17.58 9.52
N GLN A 23 -4.72 -18.71 8.80
CA GLN A 23 -4.07 -19.94 9.24
C GLN A 23 -2.55 -19.78 9.28
N THR A 24 -1.88 -20.59 10.10
CA THR A 24 -0.42 -20.58 10.26
C THR A 24 0.33 -20.79 8.94
N THR A 25 -0.23 -21.59 8.04
CA THR A 25 0.32 -21.84 6.69
C THR A 25 0.31 -20.58 5.83
N ALA A 26 -0.76 -19.79 5.86
CA ALA A 26 -0.86 -18.53 5.14
C ALA A 26 0.07 -17.47 5.73
N LEU A 27 0.14 -17.38 7.07
CA LEU A 27 1.09 -16.50 7.76
C LEU A 27 2.54 -16.81 7.38
N LYS A 28 2.90 -18.10 7.30
CA LYS A 28 4.23 -18.51 6.84
C LYS A 28 4.52 -18.03 5.42
N LYS A 29 3.58 -18.22 4.48
CA LYS A 29 3.73 -17.74 3.09
C LYS A 29 3.96 -16.23 3.02
N ILE A 30 3.23 -15.45 3.83
CA ILE A 30 3.40 -13.99 3.91
C ILE A 30 4.78 -13.64 4.46
N SER A 31 5.24 -14.34 5.50
CA SER A 31 6.57 -14.13 6.10
C SER A 31 7.70 -14.46 5.12
N ASP A 32 7.59 -15.59 4.42
CA ASP A 32 8.55 -16.02 3.40
C ASP A 32 8.61 -15.00 2.26
N PHE A 33 7.46 -14.49 1.80
CA PHE A 33 7.37 -13.44 0.79
C PHE A 33 8.00 -12.12 1.25
N LYS A 34 7.74 -11.67 2.48
CA LYS A 34 8.34 -10.44 3.02
C LYS A 34 9.87 -10.54 3.05
N THR A 35 10.38 -11.71 3.39
CA THR A 35 11.82 -11.99 3.44
C THR A 35 12.43 -11.99 2.04
N SER A 36 11.84 -12.71 1.09
CA SER A 36 12.37 -12.84 -0.28
C SER A 36 12.25 -11.56 -1.11
N SER A 37 11.21 -10.76 -0.90
CA SER A 37 10.98 -9.49 -1.59
C SER A 37 11.79 -8.32 -1.02
N GLY A 38 12.49 -8.52 0.11
CA GLY A 38 13.20 -7.45 0.80
C GLY A 38 12.26 -6.37 1.37
N TYR A 39 11.07 -6.78 1.82
CA TYR A 39 10.07 -5.90 2.42
C TYR A 39 10.64 -5.22 3.67
N LYS A 40 10.83 -3.89 3.61
CA LYS A 40 11.48 -3.10 4.66
C LYS A 40 10.81 -1.74 4.79
N HIS A 41 10.65 -1.26 6.02
CA HIS A 41 10.13 0.08 6.32
C HIS A 41 11.25 1.14 6.28
N PRO A 42 10.93 2.42 6.00
CA PRO A 42 9.62 2.94 5.59
C PRO A 42 9.25 2.55 4.16
N ILE A 43 7.98 2.18 3.93
CA ILE A 43 7.44 1.76 2.64
C ILE A 43 6.02 2.32 2.47
N VAL A 44 5.70 2.81 1.28
CA VAL A 44 4.36 3.27 0.91
C VAL A 44 3.68 2.20 0.07
N GLY A 45 2.45 1.82 0.44
CA GLY A 45 1.63 0.90 -0.35
C GLY A 45 0.79 1.67 -1.36
N VAL A 46 0.85 1.26 -2.63
CA VAL A 46 0.09 1.86 -3.73
C VAL A 46 -0.72 0.76 -4.40
N HIS A 47 -2.04 0.94 -4.48
CA HIS A 47 -2.95 0.01 -5.13
C HIS A 47 -3.54 0.68 -6.38
N ILE A 48 -3.19 0.18 -7.56
CA ILE A 48 -3.61 0.70 -8.87
C ILE A 48 -4.49 -0.34 -9.54
N ARG A 49 -5.78 -0.05 -9.64
CA ARG A 49 -6.79 -0.92 -10.25
C ARG A 49 -7.21 -0.35 -11.60
N ARG A 50 -7.06 -1.10 -12.70
CA ARG A 50 -7.36 -0.65 -14.07
C ARG A 50 -8.34 -1.57 -14.83
N THR A 51 -8.16 -2.88 -14.77
CA THR A 51 -8.65 -3.81 -15.81
C THR A 51 -10.14 -4.14 -15.75
N ASP A 52 -10.84 -3.95 -14.61
CA ASP A 52 -12.26 -4.37 -14.47
C ASP A 52 -13.29 -3.27 -14.15
N LYS A 53 -12.93 -1.97 -14.16
CA LYS A 53 -13.80 -0.88 -13.62
C LYS A 53 -13.97 0.40 -14.46
N HIS A 54 -13.92 0.33 -15.79
CA HIS A 54 -14.13 1.54 -16.62
C HIS A 54 -15.51 2.24 -16.44
N THR A 55 -16.47 1.59 -15.79
CA THR A 55 -17.82 2.13 -15.52
C THR A 55 -18.04 2.66 -14.10
N GLU A 56 -17.19 2.31 -13.12
CA GLU A 56 -17.41 2.63 -11.70
C GLU A 56 -16.35 3.57 -11.10
N ALA A 57 -15.16 3.66 -11.72
CA ALA A 57 -14.08 4.53 -11.27
C ALA A 57 -13.32 5.12 -12.47
N ALA A 58 -12.83 6.35 -12.29
CA ALA A 58 -12.03 7.02 -13.32
C ALA A 58 -10.67 6.32 -13.48
N PHE A 59 -10.14 6.37 -14.70
CA PHE A 59 -8.74 6.03 -14.94
C PHE A 59 -7.85 7.11 -14.33
N HIS A 60 -6.88 6.68 -13.52
CA HIS A 60 -5.86 7.56 -12.92
C HIS A 60 -4.48 7.17 -13.45
N ASP A 61 -3.71 8.16 -13.90
CA ASP A 61 -2.32 7.95 -14.33
C ASP A 61 -1.46 7.58 -13.10
N VAL A 62 -0.43 6.77 -13.32
CA VAL A 62 0.52 6.37 -12.26
C VAL A 62 1.10 7.59 -11.54
N GLN A 63 1.37 8.67 -12.27
CA GLN A 63 1.98 9.88 -11.73
C GLN A 63 1.14 10.52 -10.62
N GLU A 64 -0.19 10.45 -10.71
CA GLU A 64 -1.08 11.00 -9.69
C GLU A 64 -0.84 10.32 -8.32
N TYR A 65 -0.62 9.00 -8.33
CA TYR A 65 -0.27 8.25 -7.12
C TYR A 65 1.14 8.61 -6.63
N MET A 66 2.11 8.76 -7.56
CA MET A 66 3.50 9.03 -7.19
C MET A 66 3.68 10.41 -6.56
N VAL A 67 2.88 11.41 -6.93
CA VAL A 67 2.87 12.73 -6.26
C VAL A 67 2.60 12.56 -4.76
N GLN A 68 1.57 11.79 -4.39
CA GLN A 68 1.22 11.56 -2.99
C GLN A 68 2.29 10.76 -2.23
N VAL A 69 2.96 9.83 -2.92
CA VAL A 69 4.09 9.06 -2.38
C VAL A 69 5.27 9.98 -2.07
N GLU A 70 5.58 10.89 -3.00
CA GLU A 70 6.67 11.86 -2.86
C GLU A 70 6.39 12.84 -1.73
N ASP A 71 5.19 13.40 -1.64
CA ASP A 71 4.77 14.28 -0.56
C ASP A 71 4.90 13.62 0.82
N TYR A 72 4.44 12.36 0.94
CA TYR A 72 4.63 11.58 2.16
C TYR A 72 6.10 11.45 2.54
N TYR A 73 6.97 11.07 1.60
CA TYR A 73 8.39 10.93 1.89
C TYR A 73 9.08 12.26 2.19
N ALA A 74 8.63 13.36 1.57
CA ALA A 74 9.11 14.70 1.86
C ALA A 74 8.80 15.08 3.31
N GLU A 75 7.54 14.96 3.75
CA GLU A 75 7.13 15.19 5.14
C GLU A 75 7.92 14.29 6.10
N LEU A 76 8.08 13.03 5.72
CA LEU A 76 8.77 12.05 6.54
C LEU A 76 10.25 12.35 6.73
N SER A 77 10.90 12.89 5.71
CA SER A 77 12.31 13.27 5.76
C SER A 77 12.60 14.41 6.74
N LEU A 78 11.57 15.20 7.11
CA LEU A 78 11.69 16.26 8.10
C LEU A 78 11.89 15.72 9.52
N THR A 79 11.40 14.52 9.81
CA THR A 79 11.43 13.92 11.16
C THR A 79 12.38 12.73 11.29
N ARG A 80 12.65 12.01 10.19
CA ARG A 80 13.54 10.84 10.18
C ARG A 80 14.34 10.73 8.89
N ARG A 81 15.55 10.19 8.99
CA ARG A 81 16.37 9.89 7.82
C ARG A 81 15.74 8.78 6.99
N VAL A 82 15.53 9.04 5.70
CA VAL A 82 15.01 8.06 4.72
C VAL A 82 16.16 7.67 3.79
N GLU A 83 16.68 6.45 3.92
CA GLU A 83 17.77 5.96 3.06
C GLU A 83 17.31 5.63 1.64
N LYS A 84 16.10 5.06 1.53
CA LYS A 84 15.51 4.66 0.26
C LYS A 84 14.00 4.82 0.32
N LYS A 85 13.43 5.52 -0.66
CA LYS A 85 11.98 5.57 -0.89
C LYS A 85 11.55 4.23 -1.49
N ARG A 86 10.66 3.51 -0.82
CA ARG A 86 10.21 2.17 -1.19
C ARG A 86 8.71 2.22 -1.47
N VAL A 87 8.29 1.63 -2.58
CA VAL A 87 6.88 1.54 -2.94
C VAL A 87 6.51 0.07 -3.11
N PHE A 88 5.46 -0.36 -2.42
CA PHE A 88 4.83 -1.66 -2.63
C PHE A 88 3.62 -1.48 -3.52
N VAL A 89 3.70 -1.98 -4.76
CA VAL A 89 2.66 -1.79 -5.77
C VAL A 89 1.80 -3.05 -5.85
N ALA A 90 0.49 -2.89 -5.68
CA ALA A 90 -0.52 -3.90 -6.00
C ALA A 90 -1.30 -3.42 -7.22
N THR A 91 -1.36 -4.23 -8.27
CA THR A 91 -2.10 -3.89 -9.49
C THR A 91 -2.63 -5.14 -10.19
N ASP A 92 -3.75 -4.96 -10.88
CA ASP A 92 -4.38 -5.92 -11.78
C ASP A 92 -3.91 -5.77 -13.24
N GLU A 93 -3.12 -4.74 -13.57
CA GLU A 93 -2.52 -4.54 -14.90
C GLU A 93 -0.98 -4.60 -14.84
N PRO A 94 -0.33 -5.62 -15.44
CA PRO A 94 1.13 -5.78 -15.38
C PRO A 94 1.92 -4.58 -15.93
N ARG A 95 1.39 -3.88 -16.94
CA ARG A 95 2.04 -2.72 -17.59
C ARG A 95 2.32 -1.56 -16.64
N VAL A 96 1.55 -1.45 -15.55
CA VAL A 96 1.74 -0.43 -14.51
C VAL A 96 3.12 -0.54 -13.86
N VAL A 97 3.64 -1.77 -13.70
CA VAL A 97 4.95 -1.98 -13.08
C VAL A 97 6.07 -1.45 -13.96
N ASP A 98 5.95 -1.61 -15.29
CA ASP A 98 6.93 -1.09 -16.25
C ASP A 98 6.85 0.44 -16.33
N GLU A 99 5.64 0.99 -16.26
CA GLU A 99 5.40 2.43 -16.26
C GLU A 99 6.04 3.11 -15.03
N ILE A 100 5.85 2.54 -13.84
CA ILE A 100 6.46 3.03 -12.58
C ILE A 100 7.98 2.96 -12.60
N ARG A 101 8.56 2.00 -13.33
CA ARG A 101 10.03 1.86 -13.40
C ARG A 101 10.68 2.81 -14.40
N THR A 102 9.91 3.26 -15.39
CA THR A 102 10.42 4.07 -16.50
C THR A 102 10.24 5.56 -16.24
N LYS A 103 9.14 5.95 -15.59
CA LYS A 103 8.86 7.33 -15.19
C LYS A 103 9.46 7.61 -13.81
#